data_AF-A0A162JFR5-F1
#
_entry.id   AF-A0A162JFR5-F1
#
_cell.length_a   1.000
_cell.length_b   1.000
_cell.length_c   1.000
_cell.angle_alpha   90.00
_cell.angle_beta   90.00
_cell.angle_gamma   90.00
#
_symmetry.space_group_name_H-M   'P 1'
#
loop_
_entity.id
_entity.type
_entity.pdbx_description
1 polymer ?
#
loop_
_entity_poly.entity_id
_entity_poly.type
_entity_poly.pdbx_seq_one_letter_code
_entity_poly.pdbx_strand_id
1 'polypeptide(L)'
;MASLLAVLSLLPPITVSASIGKSGALQSRQVSGSLQWFKPGLNCIERTEYCLGTIAWCSNPEYYSQLGGYKDQDSCFNARLGKTAWRYMNTDCLATFEQCEGTDVICSRVENPGVRSLCYESHTKGKWLQPFSPGCLAPVKDDDERCVGTQAYCEAKERIESYGSTQYCLDNREDASSNPDAVKQSFFPSNYFRCFGDPTEECIGTEAFCARVPTKDREECLQARENPPFYIELSPDCGTSSDKGSVSEACIGTENWCQSTEVYKLYGSVEKCRDYRRRASGPGKWFPPKHACSFALQMSEQCQGTEEMCQYHSPDRDSCFKARGLGPFLLANSSGCSSTGQQGEDCLGTDSWCHEMYSQNNYLDEGECFSRRGFNQKKLSAEVAKVVMAIAKQAVLKYGENVTQHAVYYDLVGQRGDETTAMKAVKTYLDGYLAKLQNDIPEITKRFMSRVQRKALAA
;
A
#
# COMPACT_ATOMS: atom_id res chain seq x y z
N MET A 1 -0.17 30.95 45.26
CA MET A 1 1.24 30.52 45.04
C MET A 1 1.66 31.10 43.69
N ALA A 2 2.03 32.38 43.58
CA ALA A 2 3.17 33.12 44.14
C ALA A 2 4.51 32.80 43.46
N SER A 3 5.16 33.86 42.95
CA SER A 3 6.51 34.01 42.36
C SER A 3 6.53 33.96 40.82
N LEU A 4 6.65 35.04 40.03
CA LEU A 4 7.22 36.39 40.20
C LEU A 4 8.71 36.38 40.50
N LEU A 5 9.53 36.61 39.47
CA LEU A 5 10.89 37.14 39.60
C LEU A 5 11.29 37.88 38.32
N ALA A 6 11.27 39.20 38.45
CA ALA A 6 11.88 40.16 37.56
C ALA A 6 13.37 40.29 37.92
N VAL A 7 14.23 40.46 36.92
CA VAL A 7 15.58 41.01 37.12
C VAL A 7 15.81 42.08 36.06
N LEU A 8 15.62 43.33 36.49
CA LEU A 8 16.28 44.51 35.96
C LEU A 8 17.77 44.43 36.33
N SER A 9 18.67 44.84 35.44
CA SER A 9 19.50 46.05 35.61
C SER A 9 20.75 46.07 34.71
N LEU A 10 21.17 47.32 34.44
CA LEU A 10 22.50 47.79 34.00
C LEU A 10 22.72 47.98 32.48
N LEU A 11 22.33 49.17 32.04
CA LEU A 11 22.93 49.92 30.92
C LEU A 11 24.34 50.43 31.29
N PRO A 12 25.24 50.57 30.30
CA PRO A 12 26.17 51.69 30.23
C PRO A 12 25.82 52.62 29.04
N PRO A 13 26.31 53.88 29.05
CA PRO A 13 25.87 54.92 28.13
C PRO A 13 26.58 54.75 26.78
N ILE A 14 25.81 54.64 25.69
CA ILE A 14 26.37 54.78 24.34
C ILE A 14 26.11 56.22 23.88
N THR A 15 27.20 56.97 23.84
CA THR A 15 27.32 58.31 23.28
C THR A 15 26.88 58.33 21.83
N VAL A 16 26.03 59.31 21.50
CA VAL A 16 25.72 59.74 20.14
C VAL A 16 27.00 60.28 19.51
N SER A 17 27.52 59.59 18.49
CA SER A 17 28.40 60.19 17.48
C SER A 17 27.69 60.15 16.14
N ALA A 18 27.14 61.30 15.75
CA ALA A 18 26.72 61.56 14.39
C ALA A 18 27.96 61.68 13.51
N SER A 19 28.40 60.58 12.91
CA SER A 19 29.27 60.64 11.73
C SER A 19 28.40 60.54 10.49
N ILE A 20 28.20 61.69 9.85
CA ILE A 20 27.78 61.80 8.45
C ILE A 20 28.91 61.17 7.63
N GLY A 21 28.83 59.86 7.46
CA GLY A 21 29.68 59.08 6.57
C GLY A 21 29.25 59.37 5.15
N LYS A 22 30.07 60.14 4.43
CA LYS A 22 30.03 60.29 2.97
C LYS A 22 29.75 58.92 2.34
N SER A 23 28.82 58.91 1.39
CA SER A 23 28.67 57.86 0.39
C SER A 23 30.05 57.50 -0.15
N GLY A 24 30.64 56.45 0.41
CA GLY A 24 31.77 55.79 -0.18
C GLY A 24 31.25 55.24 -1.48
N ALA A 25 31.66 55.86 -2.59
CA ALA A 25 31.62 55.21 -3.88
C ALA A 25 32.16 53.79 -3.66
N LEU A 26 31.27 52.80 -3.80
CA LEU A 26 31.61 51.39 -3.84
C LEU A 26 32.73 51.28 -4.85
N GLN A 27 33.95 51.22 -4.33
CA GLN A 27 35.16 51.14 -5.12
C GLN A 27 35.03 49.79 -5.82
N SER A 28 34.77 49.85 -7.14
CA SER A 28 34.69 48.69 -8.02
C SER A 28 35.96 47.88 -7.83
N ARG A 29 35.88 46.90 -6.94
CA ARG A 29 36.92 45.91 -6.73
C ARG A 29 36.75 44.99 -7.94
N GLN A 30 37.44 45.31 -9.03
CA GLN A 30 37.65 44.37 -10.13
C GLN A 30 38.42 43.18 -9.55
N VAL A 31 37.68 42.22 -9.02
CA VAL A 31 38.19 40.93 -8.61
C VAL A 31 38.57 40.23 -9.91
N SER A 32 39.87 40.19 -10.21
CA SER A 32 40.44 39.58 -11.43
C SER A 32 40.39 38.03 -11.42
N GLY A 33 39.44 37.44 -10.69
CA GLY A 33 39.14 36.02 -10.73
C GLY A 33 37.80 35.81 -11.43
N SER A 34 37.70 34.79 -12.28
CA SER A 34 36.40 34.35 -12.80
C SER A 34 35.44 34.18 -11.62
N LEU A 35 34.34 34.92 -11.62
CA LEU A 35 33.37 34.83 -10.54
C LEU A 35 32.69 33.47 -10.60
N GLN A 36 32.46 32.89 -9.43
CA GLN A 36 31.74 31.63 -9.34
C GLN A 36 30.28 31.86 -9.73
N TRP A 37 29.69 30.91 -10.45
CA TRP A 37 28.26 30.92 -10.68
C TRP A 37 27.54 30.54 -9.38
N PHE A 38 26.64 31.41 -8.92
CA PHE A 38 25.87 31.20 -7.70
C PHE A 38 24.51 30.57 -8.00
N LYS A 39 24.24 29.44 -7.34
CA LYS A 39 22.89 28.88 -7.26
C LYS A 39 22.07 29.72 -6.27
N PRO A 40 20.77 29.95 -6.50
CA PRO A 40 19.92 30.59 -5.50
C PRO A 40 20.02 29.87 -4.15
N GLY A 41 20.26 30.63 -3.09
CA GLY A 41 20.32 30.12 -1.73
C GLY A 41 18.94 29.74 -1.21
N LEU A 42 18.83 28.60 -0.50
CA LEU A 42 17.59 28.21 0.16
C LEU A 42 17.29 29.16 1.34
N ASN A 43 16.03 29.59 1.48
CA ASN A 43 15.53 30.44 2.59
C ASN A 43 16.22 31.80 2.71
N CYS A 44 16.69 32.35 1.61
CA CYS A 44 17.40 33.61 1.64
C CYS A 44 16.44 34.78 1.30
N ILE A 45 16.55 35.87 2.06
CA ILE A 45 15.73 37.08 1.93
C ILE A 45 16.52 38.30 1.46
N GLU A 46 17.85 38.18 1.38
CA GLU A 46 18.73 39.29 1.05
C GLU A 46 18.83 39.49 -0.46
N ARG A 47 18.93 40.73 -0.94
CA ARG A 47 19.16 41.02 -2.37
C ARG A 47 20.64 40.87 -2.73
N THR A 48 21.18 39.67 -2.55
CA THR A 48 22.56 39.33 -2.94
C THR A 48 22.54 38.30 -4.06
N GLU A 49 23.59 38.26 -4.87
CA GLU A 49 23.69 37.28 -5.95
C GLU A 49 23.66 35.83 -5.43
N TYR A 50 24.29 35.57 -4.28
CA TYR A 50 24.23 34.27 -3.61
C TYR A 50 22.79 33.85 -3.31
N CYS A 51 21.94 34.81 -2.97
CA CYS A 51 20.54 34.59 -2.65
C CYS A 51 19.69 34.37 -3.90
N LEU A 52 19.80 35.29 -4.85
CA LEU A 52 18.97 35.37 -6.05
C LEU A 52 19.41 34.34 -7.11
N GLY A 53 20.67 33.93 -7.07
CA GLY A 53 21.34 33.20 -8.13
C GLY A 53 21.86 34.14 -9.22
N THR A 54 22.91 33.70 -9.91
CA THR A 54 23.56 34.46 -10.98
C THR A 54 22.59 34.87 -12.09
N ILE A 55 21.63 34.03 -12.46
CA ILE A 55 20.76 34.33 -13.60
C ILE A 55 19.79 35.46 -13.26
N ALA A 56 19.08 35.36 -12.13
CA ALA A 56 18.20 36.44 -11.69
C ALA A 56 18.98 37.74 -11.48
N TRP A 57 20.21 37.63 -10.95
CA TRP A 57 21.12 38.77 -10.79
C TRP A 57 21.51 39.41 -12.12
N CYS A 58 21.94 38.62 -13.11
CA CYS A 58 22.37 39.13 -14.41
C CYS A 58 21.20 39.49 -15.32
N SER A 59 20.00 38.94 -15.12
CA SER A 59 18.82 39.27 -15.94
C SER A 59 18.04 40.49 -15.47
N ASN A 60 18.26 40.96 -14.25
CA ASN A 60 17.61 42.17 -13.76
C ASN A 60 18.57 43.39 -13.86
N PRO A 61 18.22 44.43 -14.64
CA PRO A 61 19.05 45.62 -14.77
C PRO A 61 19.32 46.34 -13.45
N GLU A 62 18.42 46.27 -12.47
CA GLU A 62 18.66 46.80 -11.12
C GLU A 62 19.87 46.09 -10.47
N TYR A 63 19.97 44.77 -10.61
CA TYR A 63 20.98 43.97 -9.92
C TYR A 63 22.34 44.02 -10.61
N TYR A 64 22.42 43.73 -11.91
CA TYR A 64 23.73 43.70 -12.58
C TYR A 64 24.35 45.10 -12.73
N SER A 65 23.54 46.13 -13.00
CA SER A 65 24.09 47.47 -13.24
C SER A 65 24.35 48.24 -11.96
N GLN A 66 23.39 48.27 -11.02
CA GLN A 66 23.47 49.13 -9.84
C GLN A 66 24.27 48.48 -8.71
N LEU A 67 24.10 47.17 -8.51
CA LEU A 67 24.76 46.45 -7.41
C LEU A 67 26.03 45.72 -7.88
N GLY A 68 26.00 45.13 -9.07
CA GLY A 68 27.13 44.40 -9.64
C GLY A 68 28.18 45.26 -10.36
N GLY A 69 27.81 46.47 -10.78
CA GLY A 69 28.70 47.38 -11.53
C GLY A 69 29.00 46.91 -12.96
N TYR A 70 28.19 46.03 -13.53
CA TYR A 70 28.31 45.60 -14.92
C TYR A 70 27.63 46.60 -15.85
N LYS A 71 28.25 46.85 -17.00
CA LYS A 71 27.74 47.82 -17.98
C LYS A 71 26.45 47.33 -18.64
N ASP A 72 26.36 46.02 -18.83
CA ASP A 72 25.32 45.33 -19.58
C ASP A 72 25.17 43.90 -19.05
N GLN A 73 24.09 43.25 -19.49
CA GLN A 73 23.78 41.88 -19.13
C GLN A 73 24.88 40.89 -19.58
N ASP A 74 25.45 41.09 -20.77
CA ASP A 74 26.48 40.25 -21.38
C ASP A 74 27.76 40.22 -20.53
N SER A 75 28.23 41.38 -20.08
CA SER A 75 29.42 41.48 -19.22
C SER A 75 29.19 40.83 -17.84
N CYS A 76 27.94 40.81 -17.35
CA CYS A 76 27.59 40.06 -16.15
C CYS A 76 27.73 38.55 -16.38
N PHE A 77 27.07 37.99 -17.40
CA PHE A 77 27.13 36.53 -17.64
C PHE A 77 28.54 36.04 -17.98
N ASN A 78 29.28 36.77 -18.83
CA ASN A 78 30.64 36.39 -19.24
C ASN A 78 31.65 36.36 -18.09
N ALA A 79 31.37 37.03 -16.97
CA ALA A 79 32.25 37.03 -15.81
C ALA A 79 32.24 35.68 -15.05
N ARG A 80 31.37 34.72 -15.40
CA ARG A 80 31.12 33.50 -14.63
C ARG A 80 31.31 32.24 -15.48
N LEU A 81 32.04 31.25 -14.94
CA LEU A 81 32.50 30.07 -15.69
C LEU A 81 31.91 28.71 -15.21
N GLY A 82 30.87 28.72 -14.39
CA GLY A 82 30.27 27.48 -13.83
C GLY A 82 29.02 27.05 -14.57
N LYS A 83 28.85 25.73 -14.79
CA LYS A 83 27.56 25.16 -15.20
C LYS A 83 26.66 24.89 -14.00
N THR A 84 25.39 25.28 -14.07
CA THR A 84 24.36 24.93 -13.08
C THR A 84 23.49 23.76 -13.50
N ALA A 85 22.88 23.07 -12.54
CA ALA A 85 21.95 22.00 -12.86
C ALA A 85 20.65 22.58 -13.45
N TRP A 86 20.08 21.92 -14.46
CA TRP A 86 18.77 22.26 -15.00
C TRP A 86 17.70 22.22 -13.91
N ARG A 87 16.78 23.20 -13.91
CA ARG A 87 15.67 23.25 -12.96
C ARG A 87 14.34 23.34 -13.69
N TYR A 88 13.38 22.54 -13.23
CA TYR A 88 11.99 22.62 -13.64
C TYR A 88 11.21 23.55 -12.70
N MET A 89 10.06 24.03 -13.17
CA MET A 89 9.16 24.89 -12.40
C MET A 89 8.72 24.21 -11.09
N ASN A 90 8.62 24.96 -10.01
CA ASN A 90 8.07 24.53 -8.73
C ASN A 90 7.19 25.64 -8.14
N THR A 91 6.11 25.26 -7.47
CA THR A 91 5.17 26.20 -6.82
C THR A 91 5.43 26.42 -5.34
N ASP A 92 6.36 25.68 -4.74
CA ASP A 92 6.73 25.83 -3.31
C ASP A 92 7.59 27.06 -3.00
N CYS A 93 7.65 28.06 -3.89
CA CYS A 93 8.49 29.23 -3.67
C CYS A 93 7.96 30.50 -4.34
N LEU A 94 8.53 31.63 -3.92
CA LEU A 94 8.11 32.96 -4.36
C LEU A 94 8.43 33.17 -5.85
N ALA A 95 7.51 33.76 -6.61
CA ALA A 95 7.71 34.09 -8.02
C ALA A 95 9.00 34.90 -8.23
N THR A 96 9.59 34.82 -9.43
CA THR A 96 10.87 35.45 -9.88
C THR A 96 12.19 34.72 -9.61
N PHE A 97 12.20 33.64 -8.84
CA PHE A 97 13.41 32.82 -8.68
C PHE A 97 13.43 31.66 -9.68
N GLU A 98 14.63 31.31 -10.17
CA GLU A 98 14.81 30.15 -11.06
C GLU A 98 14.35 28.84 -10.43
N GLN A 99 14.45 28.72 -9.10
CA GLN A 99 13.94 27.55 -8.39
C GLN A 99 12.42 27.39 -8.51
N CYS A 100 11.69 28.46 -8.82
CA CYS A 100 10.24 28.46 -8.93
C CYS A 100 9.80 28.42 -10.37
N GLU A 101 10.40 29.24 -11.22
CA GLU A 101 9.95 29.38 -12.61
C GLU A 101 10.64 28.40 -13.55
N GLY A 102 11.76 27.81 -13.12
CA GLY A 102 12.57 26.90 -13.92
C GLY A 102 13.54 27.61 -14.87
N THR A 103 14.56 26.88 -15.31
CA THR A 103 15.61 27.38 -16.20
C THR A 103 15.03 27.88 -17.53
N ASP A 104 14.06 27.16 -18.10
CA ASP A 104 13.42 27.52 -19.37
C ASP A 104 12.79 28.92 -19.35
N VAL A 105 12.02 29.24 -18.29
CA VAL A 105 11.30 30.50 -18.16
C VAL A 105 12.24 31.64 -17.81
N ILE A 106 13.25 31.40 -16.97
CA ILE A 106 14.21 32.44 -16.62
C ILE A 106 15.07 32.82 -17.82
N CYS A 107 15.63 31.84 -18.53
CA CYS A 107 16.46 32.13 -19.70
C CYS A 107 15.63 32.76 -20.83
N SER A 108 14.36 32.36 -21.03
CA SER A 108 13.52 32.95 -22.09
C SER A 108 13.26 34.45 -21.92
N ARG A 109 13.39 35.00 -20.71
CA ARG A 109 13.27 36.44 -20.43
C ARG A 109 14.47 37.27 -20.89
N VAL A 110 15.59 36.63 -21.20
CA VAL A 110 16.79 37.33 -21.70
C VAL A 110 16.50 37.85 -23.10
N GLU A 111 16.47 39.18 -23.29
CA GLU A 111 16.07 39.80 -24.56
C GLU A 111 17.08 39.53 -25.69
N ASN A 112 18.38 39.58 -25.39
CA ASN A 112 19.44 39.35 -26.37
C ASN A 112 19.57 37.85 -26.69
N PRO A 113 19.36 37.42 -27.95
CA PRO A 113 19.41 35.99 -28.32
C PRO A 113 20.76 35.33 -28.03
N GLY A 114 21.88 36.04 -28.22
CA GLY A 114 23.22 35.49 -27.95
C GLY A 114 23.45 35.22 -26.47
N VAL A 115 22.99 36.14 -25.61
CA VAL A 115 23.06 35.96 -24.15
C VAL A 115 22.10 34.89 -23.67
N ARG A 116 20.93 34.79 -24.30
CA ARG A 116 19.95 33.75 -24.01
C ARG A 116 20.51 32.36 -24.29
N SER A 117 21.17 32.18 -25.43
CA SER A 117 21.92 30.95 -25.74
C SER A 117 22.97 30.64 -24.67
N LEU A 118 23.77 31.63 -24.25
CA LEU A 118 24.73 31.47 -23.16
C LEU A 118 24.06 31.10 -21.83
N CYS A 119 22.87 31.63 -21.54
CA CYS A 119 22.08 31.25 -20.36
C CYS A 119 21.74 29.76 -20.39
N TYR A 120 21.25 29.23 -21.51
CA TYR A 120 20.98 27.80 -21.64
C TYR A 120 22.26 26.95 -21.55
N GLU A 121 23.34 27.36 -22.23
CA GLU A 121 24.62 26.63 -22.25
C GLU A 121 25.35 26.65 -20.90
N SER A 122 25.04 27.64 -20.04
CA SER A 122 25.47 27.70 -18.65
C SER A 122 24.79 26.66 -17.75
N HIS A 123 23.88 25.85 -18.28
CA HIS A 123 23.30 24.72 -17.56
C HIS A 123 23.87 23.39 -18.05
N THR A 124 23.83 22.39 -17.18
CA THR A 124 23.85 21.00 -17.63
C THR A 124 22.58 20.76 -18.44
N LYS A 125 22.67 19.92 -19.47
CA LYS A 125 21.50 19.54 -20.28
C LYS A 125 20.35 19.08 -19.37
N GLY A 126 19.13 19.52 -19.68
CA GLY A 126 17.92 19.04 -19.01
C GLY A 126 17.66 17.57 -19.34
N LYS A 127 16.97 16.84 -18.47
CA LYS A 127 16.63 15.44 -18.79
C LYS A 127 15.65 15.38 -19.95
N TRP A 128 15.75 14.34 -20.76
CA TRP A 128 14.67 13.99 -21.69
C TRP A 128 13.48 13.43 -20.92
N LEU A 129 12.31 14.05 -21.06
CA LEU A 129 11.09 13.74 -20.34
C LEU A 129 10.01 13.22 -21.30
N GLN A 130 9.34 12.15 -20.86
CA GLN A 130 8.11 11.68 -21.49
C GLN A 130 6.93 12.53 -21.02
N PRO A 131 5.81 12.56 -21.76
CA PRO A 131 4.57 13.17 -21.26
C PRO A 131 4.21 12.67 -19.87
N PHE A 132 3.69 13.57 -19.05
CA PHE A 132 3.28 13.29 -17.67
C PHE A 132 4.39 12.73 -16.76
N SER A 133 5.64 13.12 -16.96
CA SER A 133 6.80 12.80 -16.11
C SER A 133 6.62 13.24 -14.65
N PRO A 134 7.36 12.63 -13.69
CA PRO A 134 7.24 12.98 -12.28
C PRO A 134 7.46 14.47 -12.02
N GLY A 135 6.61 15.05 -11.16
CA GLY A 135 6.64 16.47 -10.82
C GLY A 135 5.88 17.38 -11.79
N CYS A 136 5.16 16.85 -12.78
CA CYS A 136 4.19 17.64 -13.55
C CYS A 136 3.19 18.31 -12.59
N LEU A 137 3.13 19.64 -12.64
CA LEU A 137 2.36 20.45 -11.68
C LEU A 137 0.85 20.33 -11.91
N ALA A 138 0.45 20.31 -13.18
CA ALA A 138 -0.93 20.06 -13.59
C ALA A 138 -0.96 19.55 -15.04
N PRO A 139 -1.78 18.55 -15.36
CA PRO A 139 -1.81 17.91 -16.68
C PRO A 139 -2.27 18.84 -17.82
N VAL A 140 -2.81 20.02 -17.50
CA VAL A 140 -3.30 21.02 -18.46
C VAL A 140 -2.28 22.14 -18.69
N LYS A 141 -1.15 22.17 -17.96
CA LYS A 141 -0.08 23.15 -18.18
C LYS A 141 0.76 22.72 -19.38
N ASP A 142 0.55 23.38 -20.51
CA ASP A 142 1.29 23.19 -21.76
C ASP A 142 2.70 23.79 -21.72
N ASP A 143 2.98 24.66 -20.75
CA ASP A 143 4.25 25.32 -20.52
C ASP A 143 5.21 24.56 -19.58
N ASP A 144 4.81 23.40 -19.06
CA ASP A 144 5.62 22.51 -18.23
C ASP A 144 6.08 21.29 -19.03
N GLU A 145 7.38 21.20 -19.32
CA GLU A 145 7.99 20.11 -20.08
C GLU A 145 7.69 18.73 -19.48
N ARG A 146 7.53 18.63 -18.15
CA ARG A 146 7.17 17.36 -17.49
C ARG A 146 5.77 16.91 -17.86
N CYS A 147 4.86 17.83 -18.15
CA CYS A 147 3.47 17.50 -18.45
C CYS A 147 3.30 17.11 -19.91
N VAL A 148 3.90 17.85 -20.85
CA VAL A 148 3.74 17.62 -22.29
C VAL A 148 4.81 16.72 -22.92
N GLY A 149 5.95 16.51 -22.25
CA GLY A 149 7.10 15.78 -22.77
C GLY A 149 8.03 16.66 -23.61
N THR A 150 9.33 16.33 -23.61
CA THR A 150 10.41 17.14 -24.21
C THR A 150 10.18 17.44 -25.69
N GLN A 151 9.70 16.47 -26.47
CA GLN A 151 9.50 16.67 -27.89
C GLN A 151 8.41 17.72 -28.17
N ALA A 152 7.20 17.50 -27.65
CA ALA A 152 6.09 18.43 -27.83
C ALA A 152 6.41 19.81 -27.23
N TYR A 153 7.14 19.85 -26.11
CA TYR A 153 7.61 21.07 -25.50
C TYR A 153 8.52 21.88 -26.45
N CYS A 154 9.55 21.26 -27.02
CA CYS A 154 10.47 21.94 -27.94
C CYS A 154 9.85 22.29 -29.31
N GLU A 155 8.76 21.63 -29.69
CA GLU A 155 7.95 21.95 -30.87
C GLU A 155 6.97 23.11 -30.63
N ALA A 156 6.71 23.48 -29.37
CA ALA A 156 5.82 24.59 -29.03
C ALA A 156 6.38 25.93 -29.52
N LYS A 157 5.48 26.80 -30.00
CA LYS A 157 5.83 28.08 -30.63
C LYS A 157 6.67 28.96 -29.70
N GLU A 158 6.27 29.07 -28.45
CA GLU A 158 6.91 29.86 -27.41
C GLU A 158 8.35 29.37 -27.14
N ARG A 159 8.58 28.05 -27.26
CA ARG A 159 9.92 27.46 -27.10
C ARG A 159 10.78 27.65 -28.33
N ILE A 160 10.21 27.58 -29.52
CA ILE A 160 10.91 27.96 -30.76
C ILE A 160 11.32 29.44 -30.71
N GLU A 161 10.45 30.34 -30.25
CA GLU A 161 10.77 31.76 -30.07
C GLU A 161 11.88 31.98 -29.03
N SER A 162 11.91 31.16 -27.97
CA SER A 162 12.95 31.24 -26.94
C SER A 162 14.30 30.71 -27.42
N TYR A 163 14.34 29.48 -27.94
CA TYR A 163 15.57 28.77 -28.33
C TYR A 163 16.03 29.09 -29.76
N GLY A 164 15.19 29.72 -30.58
CA GLY A 164 15.43 29.98 -32.00
C GLY A 164 15.11 28.80 -32.92
N SER A 165 15.09 27.56 -32.42
CA SER A 165 14.64 26.38 -33.17
C SER A 165 14.31 25.22 -32.23
N THR A 166 13.49 24.28 -32.71
CA THR A 166 13.22 23.00 -32.02
C THR A 166 14.51 22.21 -31.81
N GLN A 167 15.39 22.11 -32.81
CA GLN A 167 16.63 21.35 -32.68
C GLN A 167 17.54 21.92 -31.59
N TYR A 168 17.69 23.24 -31.49
CA TYR A 168 18.49 23.85 -30.44
C TYR A 168 17.91 23.60 -29.04
N CYS A 169 16.58 23.56 -28.90
CA CYS A 169 15.93 23.16 -27.66
C CYS A 169 16.26 21.69 -27.29
N LEU A 170 16.16 20.77 -28.25
CA LEU A 170 16.48 19.35 -28.06
C LEU A 170 17.97 19.12 -27.74
N ASP A 171 18.87 19.88 -28.37
CA ASP A 171 20.32 19.78 -28.13
C ASP A 171 20.68 20.20 -26.69
N ASN A 172 19.84 21.01 -26.04
CA ASN A 172 19.95 21.38 -24.62
C ASN A 172 19.32 20.34 -23.67
N ARG A 173 18.93 19.17 -24.19
CA ARG A 173 18.46 18.03 -23.42
C ARG A 173 19.42 16.85 -23.55
N GLU A 174 19.39 15.99 -22.56
CA GLU A 174 20.02 14.68 -22.59
C GLU A 174 19.42 13.87 -23.75
N ASP A 175 20.21 12.96 -24.32
CA ASP A 175 19.75 12.17 -25.47
C ASP A 175 18.56 11.30 -25.06
N ALA A 176 17.53 11.20 -25.91
CA ALA A 176 16.36 10.36 -25.61
C ALA A 176 16.72 8.90 -25.30
N SER A 177 17.79 8.39 -25.92
CA SER A 177 18.33 7.04 -25.70
C SER A 177 19.01 6.85 -24.34
N SER A 178 19.39 7.93 -23.67
CA SER A 178 19.98 7.90 -22.32
C SER A 178 18.95 7.63 -21.22
N ASN A 179 17.67 7.54 -21.57
CA ASN A 179 16.58 7.07 -20.72
C ASN A 179 16.07 5.69 -21.23
N PRO A 180 16.90 4.63 -21.14
CA PRO A 180 16.73 3.38 -21.89
C PRO A 180 15.49 2.57 -21.52
N ASP A 181 14.87 2.84 -20.38
CA ASP A 181 13.57 2.31 -20.03
C ASP A 181 12.84 3.46 -19.34
N ALA A 182 11.76 3.98 -19.95
CA ALA A 182 10.84 4.85 -19.23
C ALA A 182 10.19 3.98 -18.15
N VAL A 183 10.88 3.83 -17.01
CA VAL A 183 10.40 3.13 -15.84
C VAL A 183 9.03 3.69 -15.56
N LYS A 184 8.03 2.82 -15.64
CA LYS A 184 6.64 3.17 -15.32
C LYS A 184 6.64 3.93 -14.01
N GLN A 185 5.98 5.08 -14.00
CA GLN A 185 5.95 5.91 -12.82
C GLN A 185 5.10 5.24 -11.74
N SER A 186 5.44 5.44 -10.47
CA SER A 186 4.64 4.91 -9.38
C SER A 186 3.19 5.42 -9.47
N PHE A 187 2.25 4.52 -9.24
CA PHE A 187 0.85 4.89 -9.11
C PHE A 187 0.59 5.47 -7.72
N PHE A 188 -0.03 6.64 -7.65
CA PHE A 188 -0.33 7.32 -6.40
C PHE A 188 -1.83 7.22 -6.09
N PRO A 189 -2.21 6.64 -4.93
CA PRO A 189 -3.56 6.83 -4.39
C PRO A 189 -3.75 8.31 -4.02
N SER A 190 -5.00 8.75 -3.90
CA SER A 190 -5.29 10.12 -3.51
C SER A 190 -4.76 10.39 -2.10
N ASN A 191 -4.18 11.58 -1.89
CA ASN A 191 -3.66 11.97 -0.59
C ASN A 191 -3.85 13.46 -0.32
N TYR A 192 -5.01 13.80 0.23
CA TYR A 192 -5.34 15.18 0.58
C TYR A 192 -4.32 15.84 1.52
N PHE A 193 -3.62 15.08 2.36
CA PHE A 193 -2.58 15.63 3.25
C PHE A 193 -1.30 16.04 2.51
N ARG A 194 -1.12 15.63 1.26
CA ARG A 194 -0.04 16.09 0.38
C ARG A 194 -0.43 17.28 -0.49
N CYS A 195 -1.68 17.74 -0.41
CA CYS A 195 -2.20 18.83 -1.20
C CYS A 195 -1.86 20.22 -0.62
N PHE A 196 -0.57 20.55 -0.57
CA PHE A 196 -0.12 21.92 -0.31
C PHE A 196 0.22 22.60 -1.65
N GLY A 197 -0.61 23.54 -2.10
CA GLY A 197 -0.37 24.28 -3.35
C GLY A 197 -1.02 23.65 -4.58
N ASP A 198 -0.22 23.38 -5.62
CA ASP A 198 -0.70 22.87 -6.91
C ASP A 198 -1.28 21.44 -6.80
N PRO A 199 -2.27 21.07 -7.65
CA PRO A 199 -2.91 19.76 -7.62
C PRO A 199 -2.05 18.70 -8.32
N THR A 200 -0.85 18.45 -7.78
CA THR A 200 0.10 17.45 -8.28
C THR A 200 -0.47 16.03 -8.19
N GLU A 201 0.06 15.12 -8.99
CA GLU A 201 -0.36 13.71 -8.98
C GLU A 201 -0.26 13.06 -7.60
N GLU A 202 0.78 13.38 -6.81
CA GLU A 202 0.93 12.89 -5.44
C GLU A 202 -0.16 13.38 -4.48
N CYS A 203 -0.75 14.55 -4.75
CA CYS A 203 -1.81 15.15 -3.97
C CYS A 203 -3.18 14.55 -4.35
N ILE A 204 -3.55 14.64 -5.62
CA ILE A 204 -4.90 14.24 -6.07
C ILE A 204 -5.01 12.76 -6.43
N GLY A 205 -3.90 12.04 -6.56
CA GLY A 205 -3.81 10.66 -7.02
C GLY A 205 -3.79 10.53 -8.55
N THR A 206 -3.19 9.44 -9.04
CA THR A 206 -2.98 9.15 -10.48
C THR A 206 -4.28 9.17 -11.28
N GLU A 207 -5.36 8.59 -10.75
CA GLU A 207 -6.63 8.53 -11.49
C GLU A 207 -7.28 9.89 -11.65
N ALA A 208 -7.32 10.70 -10.59
CA ALA A 208 -7.86 12.05 -10.66
C ALA A 208 -6.97 12.96 -11.51
N PHE A 209 -5.64 12.74 -11.49
CA PHE A 209 -4.68 13.41 -12.34
C PHE A 209 -4.91 13.09 -13.81
N CYS A 210 -4.91 11.80 -14.20
CA CYS A 210 -5.17 11.40 -15.59
C CYS A 210 -6.59 11.75 -16.05
N ALA A 211 -7.59 11.81 -15.17
CA ALA A 211 -8.94 12.26 -15.54
C ALA A 211 -9.00 13.71 -16.05
N ARG A 212 -8.05 14.56 -15.65
CA ARG A 212 -7.95 15.96 -16.09
C ARG A 212 -7.25 16.12 -17.45
N VAL A 213 -6.57 15.09 -17.93
CA VAL A 213 -5.98 15.03 -19.26
C VAL A 213 -7.10 14.93 -20.32
N PRO A 214 -6.94 15.53 -21.53
CA PRO A 214 -7.87 15.33 -22.63
C PRO A 214 -8.17 13.85 -22.87
N THR A 215 -9.42 13.50 -23.17
CA THR A 215 -9.87 12.10 -23.28
C THR A 215 -8.99 11.22 -24.17
N LYS A 216 -8.45 11.78 -25.26
CA LYS A 216 -7.58 11.10 -26.21
C LYS A 216 -6.23 10.65 -25.61
N ASP A 217 -5.72 11.34 -24.58
CA ASP A 217 -4.38 11.09 -24.01
C ASP A 217 -4.47 10.42 -22.62
N ARG A 218 -5.68 10.13 -22.12
CA ARG A 218 -5.90 9.49 -20.81
C ARG A 218 -5.32 8.09 -20.72
N GLU A 219 -5.47 7.30 -21.78
CA GLU A 219 -4.96 5.93 -21.82
C GLU A 219 -3.43 5.93 -21.78
N GLU A 220 -2.78 6.85 -22.51
CA GLU A 220 -1.33 7.04 -22.45
C GLU A 220 -0.89 7.47 -21.04
N CYS A 221 -1.60 8.43 -20.42
CA CYS A 221 -1.35 8.83 -19.04
C CYS A 221 -1.39 7.62 -18.10
N LEU A 222 -2.45 6.81 -18.15
CA LEU A 222 -2.54 5.63 -17.28
C LEU A 222 -1.44 4.60 -17.59
N GLN A 223 -1.18 4.29 -18.86
CA GLN A 223 -0.18 3.26 -19.23
C GLN A 223 1.25 3.62 -18.84
N ALA A 224 1.56 4.91 -18.73
CA ALA A 224 2.84 5.40 -18.22
C ALA A 224 3.05 5.14 -16.72
N ARG A 225 2.05 4.64 -15.99
CA ARG A 225 2.15 4.29 -14.58
C ARG A 225 2.23 2.78 -14.35
N GLU A 226 2.73 2.44 -13.18
CA GLU A 226 2.65 1.10 -12.61
C GLU A 226 1.18 0.71 -12.43
N ASN A 227 0.88 -0.56 -12.67
CA ASN A 227 -0.45 -1.10 -12.45
C ASN A 227 -0.70 -1.22 -10.93
N PRO A 228 -1.68 -0.51 -10.36
CA PRO A 228 -1.98 -0.60 -8.94
C PRO A 228 -2.52 -1.99 -8.60
N PRO A 229 -2.41 -2.43 -7.33
CA PRO A 229 -2.86 -3.76 -6.94
C PRO A 229 -4.37 -3.94 -7.13
N PHE A 230 -4.78 -5.16 -7.45
CA PHE A 230 -6.17 -5.57 -7.42
C PHE A 230 -6.58 -5.82 -5.96
N TYR A 231 -7.48 -5.00 -5.43
CA TYR A 231 -7.97 -5.12 -4.07
C TYR A 231 -9.19 -6.04 -4.01
N ILE A 232 -9.16 -6.96 -3.04
CA ILE A 232 -10.35 -7.67 -2.60
C ILE A 232 -11.20 -6.76 -1.72
N GLU A 233 -12.51 -7.00 -1.64
CA GLU A 233 -13.41 -6.25 -0.77
C GLU A 233 -12.93 -6.36 0.70
N LEU A 234 -12.97 -5.22 1.41
CA LEU A 234 -12.47 -5.09 2.77
C LEU A 234 -11.00 -5.51 2.91
N SER A 235 -10.16 -5.09 1.95
CA SER A 235 -8.72 -5.36 1.95
C SER A 235 -8.08 -4.97 3.29
N PRO A 236 -6.97 -5.63 3.69
CA PRO A 236 -6.12 -5.19 4.80
C PRO A 236 -5.68 -3.73 4.72
N ASP A 237 -5.63 -3.15 3.52
CA ASP A 237 -5.26 -1.76 3.28
C ASP A 237 -6.44 -0.77 3.40
N CYS A 238 -7.65 -1.28 3.68
CA CYS A 238 -8.81 -0.44 3.96
C CYS A 238 -8.56 0.39 5.22
N GLY A 239 -8.63 1.72 5.09
CA GLY A 239 -8.42 2.66 6.18
C GLY A 239 -6.96 2.90 6.58
N THR A 240 -5.99 2.20 5.96
CA THR A 240 -4.56 2.47 6.18
C THR A 240 -4.03 3.56 5.26
N SER A 241 -4.62 3.71 4.08
CA SER A 241 -4.24 4.71 3.10
C SER A 241 -4.71 6.11 3.49
N SER A 242 -4.10 7.12 2.87
CA SER A 242 -4.52 8.52 2.95
C SER A 242 -5.97 8.74 2.53
N ASP A 243 -6.53 7.81 1.76
CA ASP A 243 -7.96 7.71 1.45
C ASP A 243 -8.71 7.13 2.65
N LYS A 244 -8.76 7.91 3.74
CA LYS A 244 -9.57 7.61 4.92
C LYS A 244 -11.05 7.68 4.54
N GLY A 245 -11.60 6.57 4.09
CA GLY A 245 -13.01 6.48 3.78
C GLY A 245 -13.42 5.06 3.41
N SER A 246 -14.63 4.70 3.80
CA SER A 246 -15.33 3.48 3.37
C SER A 246 -15.51 3.39 1.85
N VAL A 247 -15.19 4.45 1.11
CA VAL A 247 -15.30 4.55 -0.36
C VAL A 247 -13.99 4.27 -1.11
N SER A 248 -12.87 4.04 -0.42
CA SER A 248 -11.61 3.72 -1.11
C SER A 248 -11.68 2.36 -1.83
N GLU A 249 -10.93 2.19 -2.92
CA GLU A 249 -10.87 0.92 -3.67
C GLU A 249 -10.49 -0.26 -2.76
N ALA A 250 -9.58 -0.04 -1.80
CA ALA A 250 -9.20 -1.07 -0.83
C ALA A 250 -10.36 -1.50 0.07
N CYS A 251 -11.28 -0.60 0.39
CA CYS A 251 -12.45 -0.93 1.22
C CYS A 251 -13.56 -1.60 0.41
N ILE A 252 -13.91 -1.09 -0.77
CA ILE A 252 -15.03 -1.61 -1.56
C ILE A 252 -14.65 -2.75 -2.51
N GLY A 253 -13.35 -2.96 -2.74
CA GLY A 253 -12.80 -3.93 -3.69
C GLY A 253 -12.79 -3.41 -5.13
N THR A 254 -11.77 -3.82 -5.89
CA THR A 254 -11.59 -3.44 -7.31
C THR A 254 -12.81 -3.79 -8.17
N GLU A 255 -13.46 -4.93 -7.90
CA GLU A 255 -14.64 -5.37 -8.65
C GLU A 255 -15.76 -4.33 -8.65
N ASN A 256 -16.05 -3.72 -7.49
CA ASN A 256 -17.05 -2.68 -7.30
C ASN A 256 -16.52 -1.30 -7.67
N TRP A 257 -15.24 -1.01 -7.38
CA TRP A 257 -14.58 0.25 -7.75
C TRP A 257 -14.65 0.51 -9.26
N CYS A 258 -14.31 -0.50 -10.07
CA CYS A 258 -14.37 -0.40 -11.52
C CYS A 258 -15.80 -0.23 -12.08
N GLN A 259 -16.84 -0.51 -11.29
CA GLN A 259 -18.25 -0.27 -11.67
C GLN A 259 -18.73 1.15 -11.36
N SER A 260 -17.95 1.95 -10.60
CA SER A 260 -18.32 3.33 -10.33
C SER A 260 -18.35 4.16 -11.62
N THR A 261 -19.25 5.14 -11.67
CA THR A 261 -19.48 5.95 -12.89
C THR A 261 -18.23 6.78 -13.25
N GLU A 262 -17.52 7.26 -12.24
CA GLU A 262 -16.30 8.05 -12.36
C GLU A 262 -15.16 7.22 -12.96
N VAL A 263 -14.94 6.01 -12.43
CA VAL A 263 -13.90 5.10 -12.91
C VAL A 263 -14.24 4.57 -14.30
N TYR A 264 -15.50 4.26 -14.57
CA TYR A 264 -15.96 3.88 -15.90
C TYR A 264 -15.64 4.95 -16.95
N LYS A 265 -15.87 6.24 -16.63
CA LYS A 265 -15.53 7.37 -17.53
C LYS A 265 -14.03 7.52 -17.76
N LEU A 266 -13.20 7.11 -16.79
CA LEU A 266 -11.74 7.20 -16.89
C LEU A 266 -11.17 6.09 -17.78
N TYR A 267 -11.56 4.83 -17.55
CA TYR A 267 -11.02 3.67 -18.28
C TYR A 267 -11.80 3.32 -19.55
N GLY A 268 -13.03 3.82 -19.70
CA GLY A 268 -13.93 3.54 -20.81
C GLY A 268 -14.72 2.23 -20.69
N SER A 269 -14.26 1.27 -19.88
CA SER A 269 -14.99 0.06 -19.54
C SER A 269 -14.57 -0.53 -18.19
N VAL A 270 -15.42 -1.39 -17.62
CA VAL A 270 -15.14 -2.10 -16.36
C VAL A 270 -13.99 -3.09 -16.55
N GLU A 271 -13.92 -3.76 -17.69
CA GLU A 271 -12.89 -4.75 -18.04
C GLU A 271 -11.51 -4.10 -18.16
N LYS A 272 -11.42 -2.96 -18.86
CA LYS A 272 -10.17 -2.20 -18.97
C LYS A 272 -9.64 -1.78 -17.59
N CYS A 273 -10.52 -1.32 -16.70
CA CYS A 273 -10.15 -0.99 -15.32
C CYS A 273 -9.61 -2.21 -14.57
N ARG A 274 -10.30 -3.36 -14.66
CA ARG A 274 -9.89 -4.60 -13.99
C ARG A 274 -8.57 -5.15 -14.51
N ASP A 275 -8.38 -5.14 -15.83
CA ASP A 275 -7.16 -5.65 -16.48
C ASP A 275 -5.96 -4.73 -16.25
N TYR A 276 -6.21 -3.43 -16.03
CA TYR A 276 -5.18 -2.49 -15.62
C TYR A 276 -4.71 -2.70 -14.17
N ARG A 277 -5.41 -3.49 -13.35
CA ARG A 277 -4.95 -3.82 -11.98
C ARG A 277 -4.02 -5.03 -11.96
N ARG A 278 -2.98 -4.97 -11.14
CA ARG A 278 -2.07 -6.10 -10.88
C ARG A 278 -2.75 -7.09 -9.94
N ARG A 279 -3.21 -8.21 -10.47
CA ARG A 279 -3.78 -9.31 -9.67
C ARG A 279 -2.68 -10.00 -8.84
N ALA A 280 -2.96 -10.26 -7.58
CA ALA A 280 -2.13 -11.17 -6.78
C ALA A 280 -2.21 -12.58 -7.38
N SER A 281 -1.11 -13.33 -7.31
CA SER A 281 -1.02 -14.70 -7.87
C SER A 281 -1.76 -15.76 -7.03
N GLY A 282 -2.70 -15.36 -6.19
CA GLY A 282 -3.40 -16.26 -5.28
C GLY A 282 -4.37 -15.51 -4.35
N PRO A 283 -5.03 -16.25 -3.45
CA PRO A 283 -5.91 -15.65 -2.46
C PRO A 283 -5.11 -14.76 -1.49
N GLY A 284 -5.77 -13.74 -0.94
CA GLY A 284 -5.21 -12.83 0.05
C GLY A 284 -4.80 -13.56 1.33
N LYS A 285 -3.95 -12.93 2.15
CA LYS A 285 -3.52 -13.54 3.42
C LYS A 285 -4.67 -13.57 4.43
N TRP A 286 -4.74 -14.63 5.25
CA TRP A 286 -5.58 -14.66 6.45
C TRP A 286 -4.96 -13.84 7.58
N PHE A 287 -5.74 -12.98 8.23
CA PHE A 287 -5.33 -12.16 9.35
C PHE A 287 -6.05 -12.61 10.63
N PRO A 288 -5.33 -12.97 11.71
CA PRO A 288 -5.95 -13.15 13.01
C PRO A 288 -6.36 -11.79 13.63
N PRO A 289 -7.38 -11.76 14.49
CA PRO A 289 -7.74 -10.55 15.22
C PRO A 289 -6.56 -10.05 16.07
N LYS A 290 -6.40 -8.73 16.15
CA LYS A 290 -5.42 -8.07 17.02
C LYS A 290 -6.13 -7.34 18.15
N HIS A 291 -5.80 -7.68 19.39
CA HIS A 291 -6.41 -7.06 20.58
C HIS A 291 -6.04 -5.57 20.78
N ALA A 292 -4.96 -5.10 20.14
CA ALA A 292 -4.46 -3.74 20.28
C ALA A 292 -4.39 -3.06 18.91
N CYS A 293 -5.52 -2.50 18.48
CA CYS A 293 -5.57 -1.65 17.30
C CYS A 293 -5.70 -0.18 17.69
N SER A 294 -5.01 0.68 16.95
CA SER A 294 -5.30 2.10 17.00
C SER A 294 -6.73 2.37 16.52
N PHE A 295 -7.38 3.40 17.04
CA PHE A 295 -8.73 3.83 16.63
C PHE A 295 -8.90 3.93 15.09
N ALA A 296 -7.86 4.40 14.39
CA ALA A 296 -7.86 4.53 12.93
C ALA A 296 -7.96 3.19 12.16
N LEU A 297 -7.60 2.07 12.79
CA LEU A 297 -7.56 0.75 12.16
C LEU A 297 -8.71 -0.16 12.63
N GLN A 298 -9.61 0.32 13.49
CA GLN A 298 -10.63 -0.50 14.12
C GLN A 298 -11.59 -1.19 13.15
N MET A 299 -11.69 -0.73 11.90
CA MET A 299 -12.53 -1.33 10.85
C MET A 299 -11.70 -2.05 9.76
N SER A 300 -10.38 -2.17 9.95
CA SER A 300 -9.53 -2.86 8.99
C SER A 300 -9.48 -4.36 9.28
N GLU A 301 -9.33 -5.16 8.22
CA GLU A 301 -9.11 -6.60 8.36
C GLU A 301 -7.82 -6.92 9.13
N GLN A 302 -6.81 -6.07 9.06
CA GLN A 302 -5.58 -6.24 9.86
C GLN A 302 -5.82 -6.17 11.37
N CYS A 303 -6.91 -5.51 11.77
CA CYS A 303 -7.28 -5.31 13.15
C CYS A 303 -8.30 -6.34 13.63
N GLN A 304 -9.47 -6.37 13.00
CA GLN A 304 -10.56 -7.27 13.41
C GLN A 304 -10.29 -8.72 13.01
N GLY A 305 -9.40 -8.94 12.04
CA GLY A 305 -9.11 -10.24 11.49
C GLY A 305 -10.09 -10.63 10.38
N THR A 306 -9.64 -11.55 9.53
CA THR A 306 -10.41 -12.06 8.38
C THR A 306 -11.74 -12.67 8.79
N GLU A 307 -11.77 -13.36 9.93
CA GLU A 307 -12.94 -14.03 10.47
C GLU A 307 -14.09 -13.03 10.70
N GLU A 308 -13.87 -12.02 11.54
CA GLU A 308 -14.88 -11.02 11.89
C GLU A 308 -15.31 -10.22 10.65
N MET A 309 -14.34 -9.82 9.80
CA MET A 309 -14.62 -9.09 8.56
C MET A 309 -15.54 -9.86 7.62
N CYS A 310 -15.23 -11.12 7.33
CA CYS A 310 -16.04 -11.90 6.41
C CYS A 310 -17.38 -12.33 7.01
N GLN A 311 -17.46 -12.58 8.32
CA GLN A 311 -18.69 -13.02 8.97
C GLN A 311 -19.72 -11.91 9.17
N TYR A 312 -19.28 -10.68 9.48
CA TYR A 312 -20.16 -9.61 9.94
C TYR A 312 -20.18 -8.38 9.04
N HIS A 313 -19.12 -8.15 8.25
CA HIS A 313 -18.99 -6.94 7.44
C HIS A 313 -19.15 -7.18 5.95
N SER A 314 -18.94 -8.40 5.46
CA SER A 314 -19.14 -8.73 4.05
C SER A 314 -20.60 -9.08 3.74
N PRO A 315 -21.19 -8.55 2.65
CA PRO A 315 -22.50 -8.97 2.17
C PRO A 315 -22.49 -10.39 1.58
N ASP A 316 -21.34 -10.89 1.12
CA ASP A 316 -21.14 -12.26 0.62
C ASP A 316 -19.95 -12.91 1.33
N ARG A 317 -20.25 -13.51 2.49
CA ARG A 317 -19.28 -14.21 3.33
C ARG A 317 -18.47 -15.27 2.58
N ASP A 318 -19.11 -16.03 1.70
CA ASP A 318 -18.45 -17.14 1.00
C ASP A 318 -17.43 -16.63 -0.01
N SER A 319 -17.80 -15.61 -0.77
CA SER A 319 -16.86 -14.93 -1.68
C SER A 319 -15.72 -14.28 -0.89
N CYS A 320 -16.04 -13.62 0.22
CA CYS A 320 -15.05 -13.00 1.11
C CYS A 320 -14.00 -14.01 1.59
N PHE A 321 -14.41 -15.17 2.10
CA PHE A 321 -13.47 -16.21 2.53
C PHE A 321 -12.70 -16.86 1.38
N LYS A 322 -13.33 -17.09 0.22
CA LYS A 322 -12.64 -17.65 -0.97
C LYS A 322 -11.56 -16.74 -1.51
N ALA A 323 -11.74 -15.42 -1.34
CA ALA A 323 -10.75 -14.42 -1.71
C ALA A 323 -9.55 -14.38 -0.75
N ARG A 324 -9.64 -15.01 0.43
CA ARG A 324 -8.53 -15.20 1.38
C ARG A 324 -8.02 -16.64 1.38
N GLY A 325 -6.80 -16.79 1.87
CA GLY A 325 -6.21 -18.07 2.22
C GLY A 325 -6.97 -18.68 3.39
N LEU A 326 -6.78 -19.98 3.57
CA LEU A 326 -7.40 -20.71 4.66
C LEU A 326 -6.86 -20.19 6.00
N GLY A 327 -7.73 -20.15 7.01
CA GLY A 327 -7.34 -19.87 8.38
C GLY A 327 -6.34 -20.93 8.88
N PRO A 328 -5.38 -20.56 9.73
CA PRO A 328 -4.49 -21.55 10.32
C PRO A 328 -5.26 -22.46 11.27
N PHE A 329 -4.89 -23.74 11.32
CA PHE A 329 -5.36 -24.65 12.37
C PHE A 329 -4.44 -24.51 13.59
N LEU A 330 -4.96 -23.91 14.66
CA LEU A 330 -4.22 -23.60 15.89
C LEU A 330 -4.38 -24.72 16.91
N LEU A 331 -3.27 -25.09 17.55
CA LEU A 331 -3.29 -25.97 18.71
C LEU A 331 -3.56 -25.13 19.97
N ALA A 332 -4.27 -25.72 20.94
CA ALA A 332 -4.54 -25.06 22.21
C ALA A 332 -3.22 -24.67 22.89
N ASN A 333 -3.10 -23.40 23.29
CA ASN A 333 -1.93 -22.88 23.97
C ASN A 333 -2.32 -22.10 25.22
N SER A 334 -2.08 -22.69 26.39
CA SER A 334 -2.35 -22.05 27.68
C SER A 334 -1.31 -20.98 28.06
N SER A 335 -0.12 -21.02 27.45
CA SER A 335 0.97 -20.07 27.71
C SER A 335 0.86 -18.85 26.79
N GLY A 336 -0.03 -17.93 27.15
CA GLY A 336 -0.18 -16.66 26.42
C GLY A 336 -1.56 -16.04 26.47
N CYS A 337 -2.59 -16.76 26.92
CA CYS A 337 -3.93 -16.22 26.97
C CYS A 337 -4.07 -15.17 28.08
N SER A 338 -4.42 -13.95 27.70
CA SER A 338 -4.91 -12.96 28.67
C SER A 338 -6.27 -13.40 29.21
N SER A 339 -6.69 -12.88 30.38
CA SER A 339 -8.01 -13.20 30.95
C SER A 339 -9.18 -12.80 30.04
N THR A 340 -8.98 -11.83 29.15
CA THR A 340 -9.96 -11.42 28.12
C THR A 340 -9.85 -12.25 26.83
N GLY A 341 -8.71 -12.89 26.57
CA GLY A 341 -8.45 -13.75 25.41
C GLY A 341 -8.71 -15.24 25.65
N GLN A 342 -9.26 -15.64 26.81
CA GLN A 342 -9.50 -17.06 27.13
C GLN A 342 -10.48 -17.75 26.18
N GLN A 343 -11.30 -16.99 25.44
CA GLN A 343 -12.24 -17.51 24.44
C GLN A 343 -11.70 -17.40 22.99
N GLY A 344 -10.48 -16.88 22.81
CA GLY A 344 -9.84 -16.78 21.49
C GLY A 344 -9.45 -18.15 20.95
N GLU A 345 -9.48 -18.30 19.62
CA GLU A 345 -9.06 -19.53 18.94
C GLU A 345 -7.59 -19.87 19.21
N ASP A 346 -6.75 -18.84 19.38
CA ASP A 346 -5.34 -18.99 19.74
C ASP A 346 -5.14 -19.58 21.15
N CYS A 347 -6.10 -19.37 22.06
CA CYS A 347 -6.08 -19.94 23.40
C CYS A 347 -6.66 -21.36 23.43
N LEU A 348 -7.90 -21.51 22.94
CA LEU A 348 -8.65 -22.77 22.99
C LEU A 348 -8.14 -23.79 21.98
N GLY A 349 -7.48 -23.34 20.91
CA GLY A 349 -7.19 -24.15 19.73
C GLY A 349 -8.41 -24.27 18.81
N THR A 350 -8.16 -24.44 17.52
CA THR A 350 -9.21 -24.52 16.48
C THR A 350 -10.22 -25.63 16.74
N ASP A 351 -9.79 -26.76 17.30
CA ASP A 351 -10.67 -27.90 17.58
C ASP A 351 -11.77 -27.52 18.59
N SER A 352 -11.37 -27.17 19.83
CA SER A 352 -12.31 -26.75 20.87
C SER A 352 -13.06 -25.48 20.48
N TRP A 353 -12.39 -24.52 19.84
CA TRP A 353 -13.03 -23.28 19.41
C TRP A 353 -14.12 -23.52 18.37
N CYS A 354 -13.88 -24.32 17.32
CA CYS A 354 -14.94 -24.65 16.36
C CYS A 354 -16.07 -25.47 17.01
N HIS A 355 -15.76 -26.42 17.90
CA HIS A 355 -16.79 -27.19 18.60
C HIS A 355 -17.70 -26.32 19.49
N GLU A 356 -17.13 -25.35 20.20
CA GLU A 356 -17.84 -24.60 21.25
C GLU A 356 -18.36 -23.24 20.75
N MET A 357 -17.67 -22.62 19.80
CA MET A 357 -17.84 -21.20 19.45
C MET A 357 -18.35 -20.97 18.02
N TYR A 358 -18.55 -22.00 17.19
CA TYR A 358 -19.00 -21.80 15.79
C TYR A 358 -20.29 -20.96 15.72
N SER A 359 -21.28 -21.27 16.56
CA SER A 359 -22.58 -20.59 16.55
C SER A 359 -22.48 -19.14 17.00
N GLN A 360 -21.59 -18.84 17.95
CA GLN A 360 -21.35 -17.47 18.43
C GLN A 360 -20.63 -16.63 17.37
N ASN A 361 -19.83 -17.25 16.51
CA ASN A 361 -19.08 -16.62 15.43
C ASN A 361 -19.80 -16.69 14.07
N ASN A 362 -21.13 -16.81 14.09
CA ASN A 362 -22.00 -16.76 12.91
C ASN A 362 -21.76 -17.88 11.87
N TYR A 363 -21.13 -18.99 12.25
CA TYR A 363 -21.05 -20.17 11.38
C TYR A 363 -22.39 -20.92 11.30
N LEU A 364 -22.69 -21.51 10.14
CA LEU A 364 -23.87 -22.34 9.93
C LEU A 364 -23.79 -23.64 10.72
N ASP A 365 -22.64 -24.31 10.62
CA ASP A 365 -22.35 -25.53 11.36
C ASP A 365 -20.86 -25.61 11.71
N GLU A 366 -20.53 -26.54 12.60
CA GLU A 366 -19.16 -26.82 13.03
C GLU A 366 -18.24 -27.21 11.84
N GLY A 367 -18.80 -27.93 10.87
CA GLY A 367 -18.08 -28.35 9.68
C GLY A 367 -17.67 -27.17 8.79
N GLU A 368 -18.48 -26.11 8.73
CA GLU A 368 -18.15 -24.86 8.06
C GLU A 368 -16.94 -24.20 8.72
N CYS A 369 -16.94 -24.08 10.05
CA CYS A 369 -15.82 -23.52 10.82
C CYS A 369 -14.51 -24.22 10.48
N PHE A 370 -14.49 -25.55 10.55
CA PHE A 370 -13.32 -26.36 10.18
C PHE A 370 -12.93 -26.22 8.71
N SER A 371 -13.90 -26.13 7.80
CA SER A 371 -13.63 -25.99 6.36
C SER A 371 -12.87 -24.71 6.03
N ARG A 372 -13.10 -23.61 6.79
CA ARG A 372 -12.35 -22.36 6.64
C ARG A 372 -10.89 -22.49 7.05
N ARG A 373 -10.55 -23.47 7.90
CA ARG A 373 -9.16 -23.86 8.23
C ARG A 373 -8.60 -24.97 7.34
N GLY A 374 -9.26 -25.27 6.22
CA GLY A 374 -8.83 -26.34 5.32
C GLY A 374 -9.11 -27.75 5.82
N PHE A 375 -9.91 -27.90 6.87
CA PHE A 375 -10.19 -29.19 7.48
C PHE A 375 -11.59 -29.68 7.09
N ASN A 376 -11.65 -30.77 6.32
CA ASN A 376 -12.93 -31.41 5.99
C ASN A 376 -13.30 -32.43 7.06
N GLN A 377 -13.91 -31.95 8.14
CA GLN A 377 -14.31 -32.77 9.27
C GLN A 377 -15.25 -33.91 8.86
N LYS A 378 -16.25 -33.64 8.00
CA LYS A 378 -17.21 -34.65 7.51
C LYS A 378 -16.49 -35.79 6.79
N LYS A 379 -15.49 -35.47 5.96
CA LYS A 379 -14.66 -36.46 5.26
C LYS A 379 -13.79 -37.26 6.24
N LEU A 380 -13.13 -36.61 7.19
CA LEU A 380 -12.33 -37.33 8.19
C LEU A 380 -13.20 -38.27 9.02
N SER A 381 -14.32 -37.78 9.55
CA SER A 381 -15.26 -38.57 10.33
C SER A 381 -15.78 -39.77 9.54
N ALA A 382 -16.08 -39.60 8.24
CA ALA A 382 -16.49 -40.71 7.38
C ALA A 382 -15.38 -41.77 7.21
N GLU A 383 -14.13 -41.35 6.99
CA GLU A 383 -12.99 -42.28 6.86
C GLU A 383 -12.68 -42.99 8.18
N VAL A 384 -12.70 -42.28 9.31
CA VAL A 384 -12.53 -42.87 10.65
C VAL A 384 -13.65 -43.87 10.93
N ALA A 385 -14.90 -43.48 10.67
CA ALA A 385 -16.06 -44.36 10.86
C ALA A 385 -15.93 -45.62 9.99
N LYS A 386 -15.50 -45.50 8.73
CA LYS A 386 -15.27 -46.65 7.85
C LYS A 386 -14.24 -47.63 8.42
N VAL A 387 -13.11 -47.13 8.91
CA VAL A 387 -12.05 -47.96 9.52
C VAL A 387 -12.54 -48.60 10.83
N VAL A 388 -13.14 -47.81 11.72
CA VAL A 388 -13.64 -48.28 13.02
C VAL A 388 -14.77 -49.31 12.83
N MET A 389 -15.72 -49.06 11.92
CA MET A 389 -16.81 -50.00 11.63
C MET A 389 -16.29 -51.32 11.06
N ALA A 390 -15.25 -51.30 10.22
CA ALA A 390 -14.66 -52.53 9.69
C ALA A 390 -14.03 -53.38 10.81
N ILE A 391 -13.26 -52.76 11.72
CA ILE A 391 -12.64 -53.43 12.87
C ILE A 391 -13.72 -53.93 13.84
N ALA A 392 -14.71 -53.08 14.14
CA ALA A 392 -15.83 -53.43 15.02
C ALA A 392 -16.62 -54.61 14.46
N LYS A 393 -16.94 -54.62 13.16
CA LYS A 393 -17.62 -55.73 12.50
C LYS A 393 -16.85 -57.05 12.65
N GLN A 394 -15.54 -57.05 12.41
CA GLN A 394 -14.72 -58.25 12.57
C GLN A 394 -14.69 -58.74 14.02
N ALA A 395 -14.55 -57.83 15.00
CA ALA A 395 -14.57 -58.19 16.41
C ALA A 395 -15.94 -58.75 16.83
N VAL A 396 -17.04 -58.10 16.43
CA VAL A 396 -18.40 -58.54 16.73
C VAL A 396 -18.67 -59.92 16.17
N LEU A 397 -18.30 -60.19 14.92
CA LEU A 397 -18.47 -61.50 14.30
C LEU A 397 -17.65 -62.57 15.03
N LYS A 398 -16.37 -62.30 15.31
CA LYS A 398 -15.48 -63.24 15.99
C LYS A 398 -15.97 -63.62 17.39
N TYR A 399 -16.35 -62.64 18.20
CA TYR A 399 -16.84 -62.91 19.55
C TYR A 399 -18.28 -63.45 19.56
N GLY A 400 -19.12 -63.02 18.60
CA GLY A 400 -20.45 -63.56 18.41
C GLY A 400 -20.44 -65.04 18.04
N GLU A 401 -19.48 -65.49 17.21
CA GLU A 401 -19.26 -66.90 16.91
C GLU A 401 -18.96 -67.70 18.19
N ASN A 402 -18.05 -67.21 19.04
CA ASN A 402 -17.73 -67.88 20.31
C ASN A 402 -18.94 -67.95 21.26
N VAL A 403 -19.70 -66.86 21.39
CA VAL A 403 -20.93 -66.83 22.20
C VAL A 403 -21.95 -67.85 21.68
N THR A 404 -22.09 -67.94 20.36
CA THR A 404 -22.98 -68.91 19.71
C THR A 404 -22.55 -70.34 20.01
N GLN A 405 -21.27 -70.68 19.79
CA GLN A 405 -20.74 -72.02 20.04
C GLN A 405 -20.91 -72.42 21.51
N HIS A 406 -20.61 -71.52 22.45
CA HIS A 406 -20.77 -71.79 23.88
C HIS A 406 -22.23 -71.92 24.30
N ALA A 407 -23.15 -71.13 23.74
CA ALA A 407 -24.57 -71.24 24.01
C ALA A 407 -25.13 -72.60 23.55
N VAL A 408 -24.74 -73.04 22.34
CA VAL A 408 -25.11 -74.37 21.81
C VAL A 408 -24.56 -75.48 22.70
N TYR A 409 -23.27 -75.43 23.05
CA TYR A 409 -22.65 -76.45 23.89
C TYR A 409 -23.28 -76.50 25.28
N TYR A 410 -23.52 -75.35 25.90
CA TYR A 410 -24.15 -75.25 27.22
C TYR A 410 -25.56 -75.87 27.22
N ASP A 411 -26.37 -75.61 26.20
CA ASP A 411 -27.74 -76.14 26.12
C ASP A 411 -27.76 -77.63 25.78
N LEU A 412 -27.11 -78.05 24.68
CA LEU A 412 -27.15 -79.44 24.22
C LEU A 412 -26.41 -80.40 25.17
N VAL A 413 -25.24 -80.02 25.66
CA VAL A 413 -24.40 -80.90 26.49
C VAL A 413 -24.70 -80.70 27.98
N GLY A 414 -24.80 -79.44 28.42
CA GLY A 414 -24.99 -79.11 29.84
C GLY A 414 -26.42 -79.31 30.32
N GLN A 415 -27.41 -78.85 29.54
CA GLN A 415 -28.83 -78.90 29.91
C GLN A 415 -29.58 -80.08 29.28
N ARG A 416 -28.92 -80.86 28.41
CA ARG A 416 -29.54 -81.94 27.60
C ARG A 416 -30.73 -81.45 26.77
N GLY A 417 -30.62 -80.23 26.25
CA GLY A 417 -31.62 -79.63 25.37
C GLY A 417 -31.66 -80.29 23.99
N ASP A 418 -32.57 -79.79 23.16
CA ASP A 418 -32.69 -80.14 21.74
C ASP A 418 -32.32 -78.96 20.84
N GLU A 419 -32.48 -79.13 19.53
CA GLU A 419 -32.18 -78.07 18.55
C GLU A 419 -32.97 -76.78 18.80
N THR A 420 -34.23 -76.91 19.25
CA THR A 420 -35.12 -75.76 19.47
C THR A 420 -34.69 -74.98 20.71
N THR A 421 -34.37 -75.68 21.81
CA THR A 421 -33.90 -75.03 23.03
C THR A 421 -32.51 -74.42 22.83
N ALA A 422 -31.63 -75.09 22.08
CA ALA A 422 -30.29 -74.58 21.77
C ALA A 422 -30.35 -73.31 20.92
N MET A 423 -31.22 -73.27 19.91
CA MET A 423 -31.42 -72.07 19.09
C MET A 423 -31.99 -70.90 19.91
N LYS A 424 -32.92 -71.18 20.84
CA LYS A 424 -33.43 -70.17 21.76
C LYS A 424 -32.33 -69.64 22.67
N ALA A 425 -31.48 -70.52 23.20
CA ALA A 425 -30.32 -70.14 24.00
C ALA A 425 -29.36 -69.23 23.20
N VAL A 426 -28.98 -69.62 21.98
CA VAL A 426 -28.15 -68.80 21.08
C VAL A 426 -28.71 -67.39 20.93
N LYS A 427 -30.01 -67.27 20.62
CA LYS A 427 -30.66 -65.96 20.48
C LYS A 427 -30.55 -65.14 21.76
N THR A 428 -30.90 -65.72 22.91
CA THR A 428 -30.83 -65.03 24.21
C THR A 428 -29.40 -64.56 24.54
N TYR A 429 -28.39 -65.41 24.33
CA TYR A 429 -27.01 -65.05 24.61
C TYR A 429 -26.44 -64.02 23.63
N LEU A 430 -26.79 -64.10 22.35
CA LEU A 430 -26.40 -63.09 21.35
C LEU A 430 -27.06 -61.74 21.62
N ASP A 431 -28.36 -61.72 21.93
CA ASP A 431 -29.07 -60.48 22.30
C ASP A 431 -28.43 -59.84 23.54
N GLY A 432 -28.12 -60.65 24.56
CA GLY A 432 -27.41 -60.20 25.76
C GLY A 432 -26.00 -59.66 25.46
N TYR A 433 -25.26 -60.31 24.57
CA TYR A 433 -23.94 -59.85 24.11
C TYR A 433 -24.04 -58.50 23.38
N LEU A 434 -24.97 -58.35 22.44
CA LEU A 434 -25.17 -57.11 21.69
C LEU A 434 -25.64 -55.97 22.59
N ALA A 435 -26.56 -56.24 23.53
CA ALA A 435 -27.01 -55.25 24.51
C ALA A 435 -25.87 -54.79 25.42
N LYS A 436 -25.02 -55.72 25.88
CA LYS A 436 -23.83 -55.38 26.67
C LYS A 436 -22.86 -54.52 25.85
N LEU A 437 -22.58 -54.91 24.61
CA LEU A 437 -21.72 -54.15 23.72
C LEU A 437 -22.26 -52.73 23.51
N GLN A 438 -23.56 -52.58 23.27
CA GLN A 438 -24.21 -51.28 23.11
C GLN A 438 -24.02 -50.38 24.33
N ASN A 439 -24.15 -50.95 25.54
CA ASN A 439 -23.93 -50.22 26.79
C ASN A 439 -22.46 -49.85 27.03
N ASP A 440 -21.52 -50.67 26.55
CA ASP A 440 -20.08 -50.46 26.74
C ASP A 440 -19.46 -49.52 25.69
N ILE A 441 -20.11 -49.31 24.52
CA ILE A 441 -19.61 -48.46 23.42
C ILE A 441 -19.17 -47.06 23.87
N PRO A 442 -19.94 -46.30 24.69
CA PRO A 442 -19.52 -44.96 25.11
C PRO A 442 -18.19 -44.95 25.87
N GLU A 443 -18.01 -45.87 26.82
CA GLU A 443 -16.79 -45.98 27.62
C GLU A 443 -15.60 -46.49 26.79
N ILE A 444 -15.84 -47.45 25.87
CA ILE A 444 -14.82 -47.92 24.92
C ILE A 444 -14.36 -46.77 24.02
N THR A 445 -15.30 -45.99 23.50
CA THR A 445 -15.01 -44.83 22.65
C THR A 445 -14.18 -43.80 23.40
N LYS A 446 -14.56 -43.46 24.63
CA LYS A 446 -13.80 -42.55 25.51
C LYS A 446 -12.36 -43.02 25.71
N ARG A 447 -12.15 -44.31 26.02
CA ARG A 447 -10.81 -44.89 26.20
C ARG A 447 -10.00 -44.89 24.91
N PHE A 448 -10.64 -45.21 23.79
CA PHE A 448 -9.99 -45.19 22.48
C PHE A 448 -9.53 -43.77 22.13
N MET A 449 -10.40 -42.78 22.24
CA MET A 449 -10.06 -41.38 21.96
C MET A 449 -8.96 -40.84 22.88
N SER A 450 -8.98 -41.20 24.18
CA SER A 450 -7.88 -40.86 25.10
C SER A 450 -6.52 -41.46 24.68
N ARG A 451 -6.51 -42.65 24.08
CA ARG A 451 -5.28 -43.25 23.52
C ARG A 451 -4.85 -42.55 22.24
N VAL A 452 -5.79 -42.20 21.36
CA VAL A 452 -5.51 -41.44 20.13
C VAL A 452 -4.91 -40.08 20.49
N GLN A 453 -5.53 -39.34 21.41
CA GLN A 453 -5.03 -38.06 21.89
C GLN A 453 -3.61 -38.15 22.45
N ARG A 454 -3.32 -39.14 23.30
CA ARG A 454 -1.96 -39.35 23.84
C ARG A 454 -0.93 -39.65 22.76
N LYS A 455 -1.30 -40.41 21.72
CA LYS A 455 -0.40 -40.70 20.60
C LYS A 455 -0.18 -39.47 19.73
N ALA A 456 -1.22 -38.67 19.49
CA ALA A 456 -1.12 -37.44 18.72
C ALA A 456 -0.22 -36.41 19.41
N LEU A 457 -0.29 -36.29 20.74
CA LEU A 457 0.58 -35.39 21.52
C LEU A 457 2.05 -35.85 21.59
N ALA A 458 2.34 -37.10 21.26
CA ALA A 458 3.69 -37.67 21.31
C ALA A 458 4.40 -37.70 19.95
N ALA A 459 3.67 -37.45 18.86
CA ALA A 459 4.17 -37.32 17.50
C ALA A 459 4.45 -35.85 17.19
#